data_AF-A0A7C1KZE7-F1
#
_entry.id   AF-A0A7C1KZE7-F1
#
_cell.length_a   1.000
_cell.length_b   1.000
_cell.length_c   1.000
_cell.angle_alpha   90.00
_cell.angle_beta   90.00
_cell.angle_gamma   90.00
#
_symmetry.space_group_name_H-M   'P 1'
#
loop_
_entity.id
_entity.type
_entity.pdbx_description
1 polymer ?
#
loop_
_entity_poly.entity_id
_entity_poly.type
_entity_poly.pdbx_seq_one_letter_code
_entity_poly.pdbx_strand_id
1 'polypeptide(L)'
;MKKFRKKPVVIEAVQYTGKNGAEIREWSKSKVIGSPVLEPRRANPTGEYLQIETLEGAMTAIVGHWIIKGVGGEFYPCHPAKFERTYEPVNESDDEGV
;
A
#
# COMPACT_ATOMS: atom_id res chain seq x y z
N MET A 1 8.65 17.86 29.73
CA MET A 1 8.28 16.92 28.65
C MET A 1 8.76 17.47 27.31
N LYS A 2 9.36 16.65 26.44
CA LYS A 2 9.72 17.06 25.06
C LYS A 2 8.62 16.63 24.10
N LYS A 3 8.24 17.52 23.18
CA LYS A 3 7.29 17.26 22.10
C LYS A 3 8.06 17.07 20.79
N PHE A 4 7.60 16.17 19.93
CA PHE A 4 8.22 15.86 18.65
C PHE A 4 7.15 15.88 17.55
N ARG A 5 7.55 16.23 16.32
CA ARG A 5 6.70 16.14 15.12
C ARG A 5 7.27 15.10 14.16
N LYS A 6 6.42 14.43 13.37
CA LYS A 6 6.87 13.54 12.29
C LYS A 6 7.61 14.37 11.24
N LYS A 7 8.65 13.81 10.62
CA LYS A 7 9.30 14.43 9.46
C LYS A 7 8.34 14.39 8.26
N PRO A 8 8.31 15.44 7.40
CA PRO A 8 7.61 15.35 6.13
C PRO A 8 8.29 14.26 5.29
N VAL A 9 7.51 13.36 4.70
CA VAL A 9 8.02 12.27 3.87
C VAL A 9 7.09 12.09 2.67
N VAL A 10 7.69 12.02 1.49
CA VAL A 10 7.01 11.56 0.26
C VAL A 10 7.12 10.04 0.23
N ILE A 11 6.07 9.38 -0.24
CA ILE A 11 5.96 7.91 -0.32
C ILE A 11 5.48 7.50 -1.71
N GLU A 12 5.89 6.31 -2.13
CA GLU A 12 5.30 5.64 -3.29
C GLU A 12 4.13 4.75 -2.84
N ALA A 13 3.04 4.77 -3.59
CA ALA A 13 1.93 3.84 -3.36
C ALA A 13 1.24 3.46 -4.66
N VAL A 14 0.75 2.22 -4.72
CA VAL A 14 -0.01 1.68 -5.86
C VAL A 14 -1.36 1.18 -5.36
N GLN A 15 -2.46 1.60 -5.98
CA GLN A 15 -3.78 1.06 -5.66
C GLN A 15 -3.96 -0.32 -6.28
N TYR A 16 -4.41 -1.29 -5.48
CA TYR A 16 -4.73 -2.62 -5.99
C TYR A 16 -6.09 -2.63 -6.68
N THR A 17 -6.11 -2.99 -7.95
CA THR A 17 -7.31 -2.95 -8.82
C THR A 17 -7.93 -4.33 -9.04
N GLY A 18 -7.34 -5.40 -8.48
CA GLY A 18 -7.65 -6.79 -8.85
C GLY A 18 -6.90 -7.26 -10.09
N LYS A 19 -6.59 -6.34 -11.02
CA LYS A 19 -5.97 -6.68 -12.32
C LYS A 19 -4.47 -6.45 -12.36
N ASN A 20 -3.95 -5.61 -11.47
CA ASN A 20 -2.53 -5.21 -11.45
C ASN A 20 -1.69 -5.98 -10.42
N GLY A 21 -2.11 -7.19 -10.02
CA GLY A 21 -1.35 -8.00 -9.07
C GLY A 21 0.07 -8.33 -9.54
N ALA A 22 0.26 -8.55 -10.85
CA ALA A 22 1.58 -8.80 -11.44
C ALA A 22 2.50 -7.57 -11.38
N GLU A 23 1.97 -6.39 -11.70
CA GLU A 23 2.68 -5.11 -11.61
C GLU A 23 3.11 -4.82 -10.17
N ILE A 24 2.20 -4.97 -9.20
CA ILE A 24 2.50 -4.77 -7.78
C ILE A 24 3.56 -5.77 -7.31
N ARG A 25 3.52 -7.02 -7.78
CA ARG A 25 4.54 -8.03 -7.46
C ARG A 25 5.91 -7.64 -8.00
N GLU A 26 5.97 -7.13 -9.23
CA GLU A 26 7.22 -6.69 -9.84
C GLU A 26 7.79 -5.46 -9.11
N TRP A 27 6.98 -4.42 -8.93
CA TRP A 27 7.35 -3.20 -8.20
C TRP A 27 7.81 -3.49 -6.76
N SER A 28 7.16 -4.43 -6.08
CA SER A 28 7.53 -4.83 -4.71
C SER A 28 8.68 -5.84 -4.62
N LYS A 29 9.29 -6.24 -5.75
CA LYS A 29 10.32 -7.29 -5.81
C LYS A 29 9.87 -8.59 -5.11
N SER A 30 8.63 -9.01 -5.39
CA SER A 30 7.97 -10.19 -4.81
C SER A 30 7.70 -10.13 -3.29
N LYS A 31 7.81 -8.97 -2.63
CA LYS A 31 7.36 -8.80 -1.23
C LYS A 31 5.83 -8.72 -1.09
N VAL A 32 5.15 -8.44 -2.21
CA VAL A 32 3.69 -8.47 -2.32
C VAL A 32 3.34 -9.50 -3.38
N ILE A 33 2.53 -10.49 -3.02
CA ILE A 33 2.17 -11.60 -3.90
C ILE A 33 0.65 -11.79 -3.92
N GLY A 34 0.14 -12.35 -5.00
CA GLY A 34 -1.24 -12.83 -5.04
C GLY A 34 -1.42 -13.99 -4.06
N SER A 35 -2.48 -13.96 -3.27
CA SER A 35 -2.95 -15.08 -2.47
C SER A 35 -4.01 -15.86 -3.26
N PRO A 36 -4.25 -17.17 -3.00
CA PRO A 36 -5.36 -17.88 -3.62
C PRO A 36 -6.67 -17.11 -3.45
N VAL A 37 -7.47 -17.08 -4.53
CA VAL A 37 -8.81 -16.51 -4.50
C VAL A 37 -9.62 -17.27 -3.46
N LEU A 38 -10.12 -16.55 -2.45
CA LEU A 38 -11.04 -17.10 -1.45
C LEU A 38 -12.47 -16.82 -1.87
N GLU A 39 -13.43 -17.45 -1.21
CA GLU A 39 -14.84 -17.15 -1.46
C GLU A 39 -15.12 -15.64 -1.30
N PRO A 40 -15.79 -15.01 -2.29
CA PRO A 40 -16.20 -13.62 -2.20
C PRO A 40 -16.93 -13.29 -0.90
N ARG A 41 -16.63 -12.12 -0.33
CA ARG A 41 -17.27 -11.60 0.88
C ARG A 41 -17.84 -10.22 0.60
N ARG A 42 -18.79 -9.75 1.43
CA ARG A 42 -19.35 -8.40 1.29
C ARG A 42 -18.28 -7.30 1.21
N ALA A 43 -17.21 -7.43 1.99
CA ALA A 43 -16.09 -6.49 1.97
C ALA A 43 -15.09 -6.74 0.84
N ASN A 44 -15.07 -7.93 0.22
CA ASN A 44 -14.20 -8.28 -0.90
C ASN A 44 -14.97 -9.10 -1.94
N PRO A 45 -15.78 -8.46 -2.79
CA PRO A 45 -16.70 -9.16 -3.70
C PRO A 45 -15.98 -9.89 -4.84
N THR A 46 -14.71 -9.61 -5.11
CA THR A 46 -13.93 -10.35 -6.12
C THR A 46 -13.31 -11.63 -5.56
N GLY A 47 -13.19 -11.74 -4.23
CA GLY A 47 -12.45 -12.84 -3.59
C GLY A 47 -10.94 -12.75 -3.77
N GLU A 48 -10.43 -11.69 -4.40
CA GLU A 48 -9.00 -11.53 -4.69
C GLU A 48 -8.27 -10.89 -3.52
N TYR A 49 -7.11 -11.44 -3.18
CA TYR A 49 -6.27 -10.97 -2.08
C TYR A 49 -4.82 -10.83 -2.53
N LEU A 50 -4.16 -9.77 -2.06
CA LEU A 50 -2.71 -9.72 -1.99
C LEU A 50 -2.26 -10.07 -0.58
N GLN A 51 -1.18 -10.84 -0.49
CA GLN A 51 -0.45 -11.09 0.75
C GLN A 51 0.82 -10.26 0.74
N ILE A 52 1.07 -9.60 1.87
CA ILE A 52 2.15 -8.64 2.04
C ILE A 52 2.94 -9.07 3.28
N GLU A 53 4.23 -9.31 3.12
CA GLU A 53 5.12 -9.57 4.24
C GLU A 53 5.49 -8.25 4.93
N THR A 54 4.99 -8.05 6.15
CA THR A 54 5.26 -6.85 6.96
C THR A 54 6.07 -7.19 8.20
N LEU A 55 6.60 -6.18 8.89
CA LEU A 55 7.39 -6.39 10.12
C LEU A 55 6.54 -6.98 11.26
N GLU A 56 5.23 -6.75 11.22
CA GLU A 56 4.24 -7.20 12.19
C GLU A 56 3.63 -8.57 11.82
N GLY A 57 4.08 -9.17 10.70
CA GLY A 57 3.58 -10.43 10.16
C GLY A 57 2.89 -10.26 8.80
N ALA A 58 2.35 -11.37 8.27
CA ALA A 58 1.66 -11.33 6.99
C ALA A 58 0.35 -10.54 7.10
N MET A 59 0.18 -9.53 6.24
CA MET A 59 -1.05 -8.76 6.11
C MET A 59 -1.70 -8.99 4.74
N THR A 60 -2.97 -8.62 4.61
CA THR A 60 -3.72 -8.74 3.36
C THR A 60 -4.23 -7.41 2.83
N ALA A 61 -4.27 -7.30 1.50
CA ALA A 61 -4.99 -6.25 0.80
C ALA A 61 -6.06 -6.86 -0.09
N ILE A 62 -7.13 -6.10 -0.31
CA ILE A 62 -8.23 -6.43 -1.21
C ILE A 62 -8.35 -5.33 -2.26
N VAL A 63 -9.17 -5.56 -3.29
CA VAL A 63 -9.40 -4.57 -4.35
C VAL A 63 -9.82 -3.22 -3.75
N GLY A 64 -9.19 -2.14 -4.21
CA GLY A 64 -9.38 -0.77 -3.74
C GLY A 64 -8.42 -0.34 -2.62
N HIS A 65 -7.73 -1.27 -1.95
CA HIS A 65 -6.67 -0.92 -0.99
C HIS A 65 -5.44 -0.37 -1.71
N TRP A 66 -4.75 0.55 -1.03
CA TRP A 66 -3.43 1.03 -1.44
C TRP A 66 -2.34 0.14 -0.87
N ILE A 67 -1.30 -0.11 -1.65
CA ILE A 67 -0.06 -0.72 -1.20
C ILE A 67 0.97 0.39 -1.08
N ILE A 68 1.38 0.71 0.14
CA ILE A 68 2.36 1.75 0.43
C ILE A 68 3.75 1.12 0.53
N LYS A 69 4.75 1.76 -0.08
CA LYS A 69 6.16 1.49 0.18
C LYS A 69 6.67 2.49 1.23
N GLY A 70 7.05 1.97 2.39
CA GLY A 70 7.66 2.75 3.45
C GLY A 70 9.07 3.21 3.10
N VAL A 71 9.58 4.19 3.84
CA VAL A 71 10.89 4.80 3.59
C VAL A 71 12.06 3.82 3.77
N GLY A 72 11.88 2.72 4.50
CA GLY A 72 12.85 1.64 4.63
C GLY A 72 12.70 0.54 3.57
N GLY A 73 11.79 0.68 2.61
CA GLY A 73 11.52 -0.31 1.55
C GLY A 73 10.64 -1.49 1.99
N GLU A 74 9.99 -1.38 3.15
CA GLU A 74 8.91 -2.23 3.60
C GLU A 74 7.58 -1.90 2.90
N PHE A 75 6.64 -2.85 2.86
CA PHE A 75 5.35 -2.67 2.19
C PHE A 75 4.19 -2.89 3.15
N TYR A 76 3.11 -2.12 3.01
CA TYR A 76 1.93 -2.23 3.86
C TYR A 76 0.63 -2.02 3.08
N PRO A 77 -0.45 -2.74 3.43
CA PRO A 77 -1.79 -2.40 2.94
C PRO A 77 -2.33 -1.17 3.67
N CYS A 78 -3.03 -0.30 2.94
CA CYS A 78 -3.72 0.86 3.48
C CYS A 78 -5.13 0.96 2.91
N HIS A 79 -6.12 1.08 3.79
CA HIS A 79 -7.51 1.25 3.39
C HIS A 79 -7.68 2.60 2.65
N PRO A 80 -8.45 2.67 1.55
CA PRO A 80 -8.58 3.89 0.72
C PRO A 80 -8.97 5.12 1.53
N ALA A 81 -10.02 5.00 2.35
CA ALA A 81 -10.44 6.11 3.22
C ALA A 81 -9.38 6.59 4.23
N LYS A 82 -8.43 5.73 4.65
CA LYS A 82 -7.31 6.16 5.50
C LYS A 82 -6.23 6.83 4.66
N PHE A 83 -5.95 6.29 3.47
CA PHE A 83 -4.96 6.82 2.54
C PHE A 83 -5.30 8.26 2.13
N GLU A 84 -6.51 8.49 1.63
CA GLU A 84 -6.99 9.81 1.16
C GLU A 84 -7.02 10.88 2.27
N ARG A 85 -7.17 10.47 3.54
CA ARG A 85 -7.13 11.36 4.69
C ARG A 85 -5.71 11.70 5.16
N THR A 86 -4.72 10.95 4.69
CA THR A 86 -3.34 11.01 5.19
C THR A 86 -2.36 11.52 4.14
N TYR A 87 -2.62 11.24 2.87
CA TYR A 87 -1.72 11.53 1.76
C TYR A 87 -2.44 12.35 0.69
N GLU A 88 -1.67 13.24 0.07
CA GLU A 88 -2.06 14.01 -1.10
C GLU A 88 -1.05 13.75 -2.23
N PRO A 89 -1.47 13.84 -3.50
CA PRO A 89 -0.55 13.74 -4.62
C PRO A 89 0.47 14.89 -4.57
N VAL A 90 1.72 14.54 -4.83
CA VAL A 90 2.83 15.49 -4.94
C VAL A 90 2.89 15.95 -6.40
N ASN A 91 2.98 17.27 -6.65
CA ASN A 91 3.19 17.76 -8.02
C ASN A 91 4.68 17.70 -8.36
N GLU A 92 5.03 17.61 -9.65
CA GLU A 92 6.43 17.48 -10.11
C GLU A 92 7.35 18.63 -9.62
N SER A 93 6.77 19.77 -9.20
CA SER A 93 7.49 20.92 -8.62
C SER A 93 7.88 20.78 -7.14
N ASP A 94 7.36 19.78 -6.43
CA ASP A 94 7.55 19.60 -4.98
C ASP A 94 8.74 18.67 -4.64
N ASP A 95 9.37 18.05 -5.65
CA ASP A 95 10.49 17.10 -5.48
C ASP A 95 11.88 17.77 -5.63
N GLU A 96 11.97 19.01 -6.12
CA GLU A 96 13.24 19.75 -6.33
C GLU A 96 13.78 20.48 -5.08
N GLY A 97 13.61 19.92 -3.87
CA GLY A 97 14.13 20.62 -2.69
C GLY A 97 14.11 19.89 -1.36
N VAL A 98 15.06 18.97 -1.15
CA VAL A 98 15.73 18.76 0.15
C VAL A 98 17.22 18.48 -0.06
#